data_AF-A0A0C2T4A3-F1
#
_entry.id   AF-A0A0C2T4A3-F1
#
_cell.length_a   1.000
_cell.length_b   1.000
_cell.length_c   1.000
_cell.angle_alpha   90.00
_cell.angle_beta   90.00
_cell.angle_gamma   90.00
#
_symmetry.space_group_name_H-M   'P 1'
#
loop_
_entity.id
_entity.type
_entity.pdbx_description
1 polymer ?
#
loop_
_entity_poly.entity_id
_entity_poly.type
_entity_poly.pdbx_seq_one_letter_code
_entity_poly.pdbx_strand_id
1 'polypeptide(L)'
;MGGHDNGAQVLSEEDADDIAGALLDLRENRSLCDTLLKSNALTPLTHWYPEGQIFGFDNDGGRLVRDRDDFHRFMTARFNAAEVDPEIVPVTTTVLAHGEPSPHNLKRCLDGTIGIMDLRTTFLAPAWWDYYAVHICQEGPKYSEPLKRAMTTHGMGVGDDVLRELDAKFLKWFWYFGGGFARAEIKGSVEGEARDCT
;
A
#
# COMPACT_ATOMS: atom_id res chain seq x y z
N MET A 1 -1.59 24.83 -17.05
CA MET A 1 -2.05 25.54 -15.84
C MET A 1 -3.54 25.75 -15.96
N GLY A 2 -4.30 25.17 -15.06
CA GLY A 2 -5.77 25.13 -15.08
C GLY A 2 -6.21 24.12 -14.03
N GLY A 3 -6.09 24.51 -12.77
CA GLY A 3 -6.48 23.67 -11.63
C GLY A 3 -7.99 23.53 -11.61
N HIS A 4 -8.47 22.29 -11.74
CA HIS A 4 -9.83 21.94 -11.36
C HIS A 4 -9.90 21.95 -9.83
N ASP A 5 -10.28 23.09 -9.27
CA ASP A 5 -10.75 23.16 -7.87
C ASP A 5 -12.16 22.57 -7.82
N ASN A 6 -12.25 21.24 -7.79
CA ASN A 6 -13.49 20.48 -7.80
C ASN A 6 -14.21 20.55 -6.45
N GLY A 7 -14.38 21.72 -5.82
CA GLY A 7 -15.33 21.92 -4.69
C GLY A 7 -15.24 20.94 -3.50
N ALA A 8 -14.18 20.12 -3.41
CA ALA A 8 -14.07 19.09 -2.40
C ALA A 8 -13.88 19.78 -1.05
N GLN A 9 -14.76 19.44 -0.11
CA GLN A 9 -14.62 19.90 1.27
C GLN A 9 -13.29 19.40 1.82
N VAL A 10 -12.55 20.28 2.48
CA VAL A 10 -11.32 19.90 3.19
C VAL A 10 -11.68 18.87 4.26
N LEU A 11 -10.94 17.76 4.32
CA LEU A 11 -11.07 16.79 5.40
C LEU A 11 -10.82 17.52 6.71
N SER A 12 -11.79 17.47 7.63
CA SER A 12 -11.66 18.15 8.92
C SER A 12 -10.53 17.51 9.73
N GLU A 13 -9.87 18.28 10.61
CA GLU A 13 -8.81 17.74 11.47
C GLU A 13 -9.36 16.66 12.42
N GLU A 14 -10.62 16.79 12.86
CA GLU A 14 -11.30 15.79 13.69
C GLU A 14 -11.55 14.48 12.90
N ASP A 15 -12.07 14.57 11.68
CA ASP A 15 -12.22 13.39 10.82
C ASP A 15 -10.88 12.75 10.48
N ALA A 16 -9.84 13.55 10.24
CA ALA A 16 -8.51 13.06 9.96
C ALA A 16 -7.90 12.31 11.16
N ASP A 17 -8.07 12.84 12.38
CA ASP A 17 -7.63 12.20 13.62
C ASP A 17 -8.37 10.89 13.88
N ASP A 18 -9.68 10.88 13.73
CA ASP A 18 -10.50 9.67 13.90
C ASP A 18 -10.14 8.59 12.86
N ILE A 19 -9.91 8.98 11.60
CA ILE A 19 -9.46 8.06 10.55
C ILE A 19 -8.07 7.50 10.89
N ALA A 20 -7.13 8.35 11.29
CA ALA A 20 -5.80 7.89 11.70
C ALA A 20 -5.87 6.95 12.90
N GLY A 21 -6.75 7.23 13.88
CA GLY A 21 -7.01 6.34 15.01
C GLY A 21 -7.52 4.97 14.56
N ALA A 22 -8.49 4.91 13.63
CA ALA A 22 -8.99 3.63 13.11
C ALA A 22 -7.93 2.85 12.32
N LEU A 23 -7.08 3.53 11.54
CA LEU A 23 -5.95 2.89 10.86
C LEU A 23 -4.90 2.36 11.85
N LEU A 24 -4.68 3.08 12.96
CA LEU A 24 -3.81 2.62 14.04
C LEU A 24 -4.39 1.37 14.71
N ASP A 25 -5.68 1.36 15.04
CA ASP A 25 -6.37 0.19 15.60
C ASP A 25 -6.26 -1.04 14.69
N LEU A 26 -6.36 -0.86 13.37
CA LEU A 26 -6.12 -1.91 12.38
C LEU A 26 -4.68 -2.44 12.48
N ARG A 27 -3.68 -1.54 12.45
CA ARG A 27 -2.25 -1.89 12.56
C ARG A 27 -1.92 -2.62 13.85
N GLU A 28 -2.56 -2.23 14.95
CA GLU A 28 -2.33 -2.76 16.28
C GLU A 28 -3.20 -3.98 16.62
N ASN A 29 -3.94 -4.53 15.64
CA ASN A 29 -4.72 -5.77 15.82
C ASN A 29 -3.80 -7.00 15.98
N ARG A 30 -3.22 -7.16 17.17
CA ARG A 30 -2.23 -8.19 17.50
C ARG A 30 -2.73 -9.60 17.24
N SER A 31 -3.99 -9.88 17.56
CA SER A 31 -4.58 -11.20 17.36
C SER A 31 -4.56 -11.60 15.88
N LEU A 32 -4.94 -10.68 15.00
CA LEU A 32 -4.95 -10.94 13.56
C LEU A 32 -3.53 -10.98 13.01
N CYS A 33 -2.67 -10.02 13.37
CA CYS A 33 -1.26 -10.01 13.00
C CYS A 33 -0.56 -11.32 13.38
N ASP A 34 -0.69 -11.78 14.63
CA ASP A 34 -0.08 -13.01 15.10
C ASP A 34 -0.59 -14.24 14.33
N THR A 35 -1.87 -14.26 13.98
CA THR A 35 -2.47 -15.35 13.21
C THR A 35 -1.89 -15.41 11.80
N LEU A 36 -1.78 -14.27 11.13
CA LEU A 36 -1.20 -14.16 9.78
C LEU A 36 0.29 -14.52 9.80
N LEU A 37 1.05 -14.01 10.78
CA LEU A 37 2.47 -14.31 10.94
C LEU A 37 2.73 -15.80 11.16
N LYS A 38 1.96 -16.46 12.06
CA LYS A 38 2.10 -17.90 12.34
C LYS A 38 1.76 -18.79 11.16
N SER A 39 0.83 -18.36 10.31
CA SER A 39 0.37 -19.12 9.14
C SER A 39 1.14 -18.79 7.85
N ASN A 40 2.10 -17.86 7.92
CA ASN A 40 2.75 -17.24 6.77
C ASN A 40 1.78 -16.54 5.79
N ALA A 41 0.52 -16.32 6.18
CA ALA A 41 -0.46 -15.66 5.34
C ALA A 41 -0.13 -14.17 5.22
N LEU A 42 -0.29 -13.63 4.00
CA LEU A 42 -0.12 -12.20 3.75
C LEU A 42 -1.36 -11.39 4.15
N THR A 43 -2.54 -11.99 3.99
CA THR A 43 -3.84 -11.33 4.15
C THR A 43 -4.82 -12.30 4.82
N PRO A 44 -5.87 -11.79 5.50
CA PRO A 44 -6.95 -12.62 6.03
C PRO A 44 -7.69 -13.44 4.95
N LEU A 45 -7.63 -13.01 3.69
CA LEU A 45 -8.28 -13.66 2.54
C LEU A 45 -7.41 -14.73 1.87
N THR A 46 -6.26 -15.08 2.47
CA THR A 46 -5.29 -16.09 2.03
C THR A 46 -4.56 -15.82 0.71
N HIS A 47 -4.87 -14.72 0.03
CA HIS A 47 -4.17 -14.26 -1.15
C HIS A 47 -4.39 -12.76 -1.36
N TRP A 48 -3.40 -12.10 -1.95
CA TRP A 48 -3.44 -10.68 -2.28
C TRP A 48 -3.33 -10.50 -3.79
N TYR A 49 -4.27 -9.73 -4.35
CA TYR A 49 -4.12 -9.16 -5.67
C TYR A 49 -3.60 -7.74 -5.46
N PRO A 50 -2.34 -7.42 -5.83
CA PRO A 50 -1.82 -6.08 -5.72
C PRO A 50 -2.74 -5.13 -6.49
N GLU A 51 -3.49 -4.32 -5.76
CA GLU A 51 -4.48 -3.40 -6.31
C GLU A 51 -4.41 -2.07 -5.57
N GLY A 52 -4.83 -0.99 -6.23
CA GLY A 52 -4.81 0.36 -5.68
C GLY A 52 -3.81 1.28 -6.38
N GLN A 53 -3.57 2.45 -5.79
CA GLN A 53 -2.82 3.53 -6.45
C GLN A 53 -1.34 3.19 -6.67
N ILE A 54 -0.74 2.41 -5.76
CA ILE A 54 0.64 1.92 -5.91
C ILE A 54 0.71 0.80 -6.97
N PHE A 55 -0.37 0.03 -7.15
CA PHE A 55 -0.44 -1.14 -8.04
C PHE A 55 -1.67 -1.05 -8.95
N GLY A 56 -1.56 -0.28 -10.04
CA GLY A 56 -2.59 -0.26 -11.07
C GLY A 56 -2.75 -1.62 -11.76
N PHE A 57 -4.00 -1.99 -12.07
CA PHE A 57 -4.36 -3.28 -12.68
C PHE A 57 -3.53 -3.61 -13.94
N ASP A 58 -3.29 -2.60 -14.79
CA ASP A 58 -2.54 -2.74 -16.04
C ASP A 58 -1.00 -2.58 -15.88
N ASN A 59 -0.55 -2.10 -14.72
CA ASN A 59 0.80 -1.57 -14.54
C ASN A 59 1.70 -2.40 -13.63
N ASP A 60 1.17 -3.30 -12.80
CA ASP A 60 1.90 -4.37 -12.09
C ASP A 60 0.98 -5.23 -11.20
N GLY A 61 -0.33 -4.90 -11.12
CA GLY A 61 -1.29 -5.51 -10.20
C GLY A 61 -1.87 -6.88 -10.62
N GLY A 62 -1.57 -7.34 -11.84
CA GLY A 62 -2.19 -8.55 -12.41
C GLY A 62 -1.70 -9.88 -11.83
N ARG A 63 -0.65 -9.89 -10.99
CA ARG A 63 -0.08 -11.10 -10.41
C ARG A 63 -0.67 -11.40 -9.03
N LEU A 64 -1.07 -12.65 -8.79
CA LEU A 64 -1.41 -13.13 -7.46
C LEU A 64 -0.16 -13.23 -6.56
N VAL A 65 -0.22 -12.62 -5.38
CA VAL A 65 0.78 -12.78 -4.31
C VAL A 65 0.18 -13.68 -3.22
N ARG A 66 0.80 -14.84 -3.02
CA ARG A 66 0.20 -15.95 -2.25
C ARG A 66 0.39 -15.80 -0.74
N ASP A 67 1.58 -15.38 -0.33
CA ASP A 67 2.01 -15.40 1.06
C ASP A 67 3.05 -14.31 1.33
N ARG A 68 3.53 -14.21 2.57
CA ARG A 68 4.49 -13.17 2.96
C ARG A 68 5.84 -13.32 2.26
N ASP A 69 6.33 -14.54 2.09
CA ASP A 69 7.60 -14.77 1.41
C ASP A 69 7.50 -14.38 -0.07
N ASP A 70 6.35 -14.65 -0.69
CA ASP A 70 6.07 -14.23 -2.05
C ASP A 70 5.96 -12.71 -2.19
N PHE A 71 5.34 -12.04 -1.22
CA PHE A 71 5.33 -10.58 -1.15
C PHE A 71 6.75 -10.01 -1.04
N HIS A 72 7.58 -10.56 -0.15
CA HIS A 72 8.96 -10.10 0.00
C HIS A 72 9.74 -10.26 -1.31
N ARG A 73 9.66 -11.43 -1.98
CA ARG A 73 10.30 -11.61 -3.30
C ARG A 73 9.76 -10.63 -4.34
N PHE A 74 8.43 -10.46 -4.38
CA PHE A 74 7.74 -9.55 -5.29
C PHE A 74 8.24 -8.11 -5.13
N MET A 75 8.26 -7.59 -3.89
CA MET A 75 8.73 -6.23 -3.61
C MET A 75 10.23 -6.07 -3.79
N THR A 76 11.04 -7.05 -3.36
CA THR A 76 12.51 -7.01 -3.55
C THR A 76 12.88 -6.95 -5.03
N ALA A 77 12.22 -7.73 -5.90
CA ALA A 77 12.48 -7.67 -7.34
C ALA A 77 12.20 -6.26 -7.91
N ARG A 78 11.10 -5.63 -7.50
CA ARG A 78 10.71 -4.28 -7.92
C ARG A 78 11.64 -3.21 -7.38
N PHE A 79 12.00 -3.30 -6.10
CA PHE A 79 12.93 -2.37 -5.47
C PHE A 79 14.31 -2.46 -6.11
N ASN A 80 14.81 -3.66 -6.40
CA ASN A 80 16.06 -3.83 -7.13
C ASN A 80 15.99 -3.25 -8.55
N ALA A 81 14.89 -3.48 -9.28
CA ALA A 81 14.71 -2.95 -10.63
C ALA A 81 14.58 -1.41 -10.65
N ALA A 82 14.00 -0.83 -9.60
CA ALA A 82 13.89 0.60 -9.39
C ALA A 82 15.12 1.23 -8.71
N GLU A 83 16.10 0.42 -8.31
CA GLU A 83 17.30 0.83 -7.55
C GLU A 83 16.97 1.49 -6.19
N VAL A 84 15.85 1.11 -5.57
CA VAL A 84 15.45 1.56 -4.23
C VAL A 84 16.40 1.00 -3.18
N ASP A 85 16.89 1.86 -2.30
CA ASP A 85 17.74 1.48 -1.18
C ASP A 85 16.89 0.84 -0.05
N PRO A 86 17.08 -0.45 0.27
CA PRO A 86 16.32 -1.13 1.32
C PRO A 86 16.70 -0.68 2.74
N GLU A 87 17.82 0.02 2.93
CA GLU A 87 18.17 0.65 4.21
C GLU A 87 17.33 1.91 4.46
N ILE A 88 16.95 2.61 3.39
CA ILE A 88 16.06 3.77 3.45
C ILE A 88 14.60 3.31 3.49
N VAL A 89 14.22 2.38 2.62
CA VAL A 89 12.83 1.90 2.48
C VAL A 89 12.73 0.43 2.90
N PRO A 90 12.65 0.13 4.21
CA PRO A 90 12.61 -1.24 4.67
C PRO A 90 11.30 -1.92 4.28
N VAL A 91 11.40 -3.12 3.71
CA VAL A 91 10.24 -3.98 3.38
C VAL A 91 9.94 -5.01 4.47
N THR A 92 10.79 -5.13 5.49
CA THR A 92 10.76 -6.19 6.51
C THR A 92 9.88 -5.87 7.71
N THR A 93 9.61 -4.59 7.98
CA THR A 93 8.74 -4.18 9.10
C THR A 93 7.28 -4.43 8.73
N THR A 94 6.67 -5.50 9.25
CA THR A 94 5.29 -5.86 8.91
C THR A 94 4.28 -5.29 9.91
N VAL A 95 3.35 -4.48 9.41
CA VAL A 95 2.12 -4.05 10.10
C VAL A 95 0.90 -4.50 9.29
N LEU A 96 -0.26 -4.64 9.92
CA LEU A 96 -1.50 -4.83 9.16
C LEU A 96 -1.93 -3.48 8.59
N ALA A 97 -1.70 -3.28 7.30
CA ALA A 97 -2.04 -2.06 6.60
C ALA A 97 -3.39 -2.19 5.90
N HIS A 98 -4.08 -1.07 5.73
CA HIS A 98 -5.30 -1.05 4.92
C HIS A 98 -4.98 -1.27 3.44
N GLY A 99 -3.92 -0.64 2.93
CA GLY A 99 -3.47 -0.77 1.55
C GLY A 99 -4.00 0.33 0.62
N GLU A 100 -5.24 0.80 0.83
CA GLU A 100 -5.87 1.87 0.03
C GLU A 100 -6.71 2.81 0.92
N PRO A 101 -6.09 3.69 1.73
CA PRO A 101 -6.78 4.60 2.64
C PRO A 101 -7.38 5.82 1.89
N SER A 102 -8.33 5.57 0.99
CA SER A 102 -9.09 6.62 0.30
C SER A 102 -10.40 6.94 1.02
N PRO A 103 -11.03 8.11 0.76
CA PRO A 103 -12.35 8.44 1.30
C PRO A 103 -13.45 7.51 0.80
N HIS A 104 -13.20 6.70 -0.24
CA HIS A 104 -14.12 5.66 -0.67
C HIS A 104 -14.17 4.49 0.30
N ASN A 105 -13.07 4.19 0.98
CA ASN A 105 -12.92 3.04 1.88
C ASN A 105 -13.02 3.39 3.37
N LEU A 106 -13.16 4.67 3.70
CA LEU A 106 -13.25 5.15 5.08
C LEU A 106 -14.57 5.89 5.27
N LYS A 107 -15.43 5.41 6.16
CA LYS A 107 -16.77 5.97 6.39
C LYS A 107 -17.06 6.17 7.86
N ARG A 108 -17.58 7.35 8.22
CA ARG A 108 -18.13 7.58 9.55
C ARG A 108 -19.46 6.84 9.69
N CYS A 109 -19.54 5.98 10.70
CA CYS A 109 -20.72 5.25 11.09
C CYS A 109 -21.66 6.13 11.92
N LEU A 110 -22.91 5.67 12.12
CA LEU A 110 -23.93 6.41 12.87
C LEU A 110 -23.57 6.61 14.35
N ASP A 111 -22.76 5.73 14.91
CA ASP A 111 -22.24 5.80 16.28
C ASP A 111 -20.98 6.68 16.39
N GLY A 112 -20.57 7.33 15.30
CA GLY A 112 -19.40 8.19 15.25
C GLY A 112 -18.08 7.45 14.96
N THR A 113 -18.06 6.12 14.97
CA THR A 113 -16.84 5.35 14.66
C THR A 113 -16.45 5.45 13.19
N ILE A 114 -15.18 5.22 12.84
CA ILE A 114 -14.75 5.09 11.45
C ILE A 114 -14.77 3.62 11.05
N GLY A 115 -15.65 3.29 10.10
CA GLY A 115 -15.65 2.01 9.42
C GLY A 115 -14.58 1.97 8.33
N ILE A 116 -13.77 0.92 8.36
CA ILE A 116 -12.80 0.56 7.31
C ILE A 116 -13.46 -0.46 6.38
N MET A 117 -13.54 -0.12 5.10
CA MET A 117 -14.21 -0.90 4.06
C MET A 117 -13.19 -1.41 3.02
N ASP A 118 -13.62 -2.34 2.17
CA ASP A 118 -12.79 -2.94 1.12
C ASP A 118 -11.48 -3.59 1.61
N LEU A 119 -11.64 -4.52 2.55
CA LEU A 119 -10.55 -5.29 3.16
C LEU A 119 -9.81 -6.22 2.19
N ARG A 120 -10.13 -6.22 0.89
CA ARG A 120 -9.34 -6.95 -0.13
C ARG A 120 -7.96 -6.33 -0.32
N THR A 121 -7.86 -5.02 -0.06
CA THR A 121 -6.61 -4.26 -0.09
C THR A 121 -5.76 -4.48 1.16
N THR A 122 -6.33 -5.03 2.23
CA THR A 122 -5.69 -5.17 3.55
C THR A 122 -4.74 -6.35 3.60
N PHE A 123 -3.52 -6.11 4.08
CA PHE A 123 -2.46 -7.13 4.13
C PHE A 123 -1.34 -6.75 5.11
N LEU A 124 -0.47 -7.72 5.43
CA LEU A 124 0.76 -7.45 6.18
C LEU A 124 1.77 -6.73 5.28
N ALA A 125 1.91 -5.43 5.51
CA ALA A 125 2.67 -4.51 4.68
C ALA A 125 3.83 -3.88 5.45
N PRO A 126 4.81 -3.28 4.74
CA PRO A 126 5.76 -2.34 5.30
C PRO A 126 5.08 -1.22 6.10
N ALA A 127 5.67 -0.78 7.22
CA ALA A 127 5.08 0.26 8.08
C ALA A 127 4.79 1.60 7.37
N TRP A 128 5.53 1.91 6.30
CA TRP A 128 5.32 3.12 5.50
C TRP A 128 4.13 3.04 4.55
N TRP A 129 3.52 1.87 4.36
CA TRP A 129 2.62 1.60 3.22
C TRP A 129 1.40 2.51 3.17
N ASP A 130 0.55 2.52 4.22
CA ASP A 130 -0.66 3.37 4.21
C ASP A 130 -0.31 4.85 4.12
N TYR A 131 0.75 5.29 4.80
CA TYR A 131 1.17 6.69 4.75
C TYR A 131 1.57 7.09 3.33
N TYR A 132 2.33 6.22 2.65
CA TYR A 132 2.70 6.44 1.27
C TYR A 132 1.51 6.34 0.32
N ALA A 133 0.56 5.44 0.58
CA ALA A 133 -0.68 5.33 -0.18
C ALA A 133 -1.53 6.62 -0.09
N VAL A 134 -1.61 7.25 1.09
CA VAL A 134 -2.21 8.59 1.24
C VAL A 134 -1.39 9.65 0.49
N HIS A 135 -0.05 9.60 0.57
CA HIS A 135 0.83 10.56 -0.11
C HIS A 135 0.64 10.59 -1.62
N ILE A 136 0.47 9.42 -2.25
CA ILE A 136 0.26 9.32 -3.70
C ILE A 136 -1.21 9.23 -4.13
N CYS A 137 -2.15 9.33 -3.19
CA CYS A 137 -3.57 9.16 -3.49
C CYS A 137 -4.06 10.19 -4.52
N GLN A 138 -5.11 9.82 -5.26
CA GLN A 138 -5.70 10.72 -6.26
C GLN A 138 -6.49 11.87 -5.61
N GLU A 139 -6.82 11.73 -4.33
CA GLU A 139 -7.46 12.80 -3.59
C GLU A 139 -6.50 13.97 -3.44
N GLY A 140 -6.97 15.16 -3.80
CA GLY A 140 -6.12 16.34 -3.74
C GLY A 140 -5.64 16.64 -2.30
N PRO A 141 -4.74 17.62 -2.14
CA PRO A 141 -4.15 18.00 -0.84
C PRO A 141 -5.17 18.32 0.27
N LYS A 142 -6.42 18.63 -0.11
CA LYS A 142 -7.54 18.86 0.82
C LYS A 142 -7.92 17.63 1.65
N TYR A 143 -7.62 16.42 1.18
CA TYR A 143 -7.82 15.17 1.91
C TYR A 143 -6.50 14.63 2.48
N SER A 144 -5.47 14.54 1.64
CA SER A 144 -4.23 13.84 1.98
C SER A 144 -3.39 14.56 3.04
N GLU A 145 -3.34 15.90 3.03
CA GLU A 145 -2.50 16.64 3.99
C GLU A 145 -3.03 16.60 5.43
N PRO A 146 -4.34 16.83 5.71
CA PRO A 146 -4.89 16.62 7.06
C PRO A 146 -4.65 15.19 7.56
N LEU A 147 -4.91 14.18 6.71
CA LEU A 147 -4.74 12.78 7.09
C LEU A 147 -3.27 12.44 7.39
N LYS A 148 -2.31 12.87 6.55
CA LYS A 148 -0.87 12.69 6.81
C LYS A 148 -0.43 13.33 8.14
N ARG A 149 -0.93 14.53 8.45
CA ARG A 149 -0.64 15.16 9.75
C ARG A 149 -1.16 14.32 10.90
N ALA A 150 -2.42 13.87 10.84
CA ALA A 150 -3.01 13.00 11.85
C ALA A 150 -2.21 11.69 12.00
N MET A 151 -1.93 10.98 10.89
CA MET A 151 -1.11 9.77 10.90
C MET A 151 0.26 10.01 11.55
N THR A 152 0.89 11.16 11.31
CA THR A 152 2.16 11.53 11.94
C THR A 152 2.02 11.69 13.45
N THR A 153 0.97 12.36 13.93
CA THR A 153 0.65 12.48 15.36
C THR A 153 0.44 11.11 16.02
N HIS A 154 -0.15 10.17 15.30
CA HIS A 154 -0.36 8.78 15.73
C HIS A 154 0.87 7.87 15.54
N GLY A 155 2.04 8.42 15.20
CA GLY A 155 3.27 7.64 15.03
C GLY A 155 3.32 6.76 13.77
N MET A 156 2.39 6.95 12.85
CA MET A 156 2.32 6.28 11.55
C MET A 156 2.98 7.09 10.43
N GLY A 157 3.58 8.22 10.77
CA GLY A 157 4.32 9.09 9.86
C GLY A 157 5.56 8.43 9.27
N VAL A 158 6.00 8.94 8.13
CA VAL A 158 7.17 8.46 7.39
C VAL A 158 8.13 9.62 7.14
N GLY A 159 9.43 9.36 7.22
CA GLY A 159 10.47 10.36 6.98
C GLY A 159 10.53 10.84 5.52
N ASP A 160 10.99 12.08 5.32
CA ASP A 160 11.14 12.68 3.99
C ASP A 160 12.11 11.93 3.08
N ASP A 161 13.09 11.23 3.65
CA ASP A 161 14.03 10.36 2.94
C ASP A 161 13.33 9.17 2.31
N VAL A 162 12.46 8.49 3.06
CA VAL A 162 11.63 7.39 2.56
C VAL A 162 10.69 7.86 1.45
N LEU A 163 9.99 8.98 1.64
CA LEU A 163 9.09 9.54 0.62
C LEU A 163 9.84 9.89 -0.66
N ARG A 164 10.99 10.56 -0.53
CA ARG A 164 11.82 10.97 -1.68
C ARG A 164 12.35 9.78 -2.45
N GLU A 165 12.81 8.76 -1.74
CA GLU A 165 13.31 7.52 -2.36
C GLU A 165 12.19 6.79 -3.11
N LEU A 166 11.03 6.63 -2.48
CA LEU A 166 9.86 6.03 -3.12
C LEU A 166 9.39 6.85 -4.34
N ASP A 167 9.30 8.18 -4.25
CA ASP A 167 8.86 9.02 -5.37
C ASP A 167 9.85 9.04 -6.53
N ALA A 168 11.14 9.24 -6.23
CA ALA A 168 12.17 9.43 -7.26
C ALA A 168 12.52 8.12 -7.98
N LYS A 169 12.40 6.99 -7.28
CA LYS A 169 12.81 5.69 -7.79
C LYS A 169 11.61 4.78 -8.02
N PHE A 170 10.93 4.37 -6.96
CA PHE A 170 9.89 3.34 -7.06
C PHE A 170 8.70 3.80 -7.91
N LEU A 171 8.06 4.91 -7.55
CA LEU A 171 6.88 5.44 -8.25
C LEU A 171 7.23 5.80 -9.70
N LYS A 172 8.34 6.49 -9.90
CA LYS A 172 8.83 6.82 -11.25
C LYS A 172 9.04 5.56 -12.08
N TRP A 173 9.81 4.59 -11.58
CA TRP A 173 10.05 3.33 -12.27
C TRP A 173 8.75 2.59 -12.56
N PHE A 174 7.85 2.53 -11.59
CA PHE A 174 6.55 1.87 -11.70
C PHE A 174 5.74 2.42 -12.88
N TRP A 175 5.61 3.75 -12.98
CA TRP A 175 4.84 4.38 -14.07
C TRP A 175 5.44 4.16 -15.47
N TYR A 176 6.76 4.05 -15.58
CA TYR A 176 7.42 3.91 -16.89
C TYR A 176 7.69 2.46 -17.30
N PHE A 177 7.96 1.58 -16.34
CA PHE A 177 8.51 0.25 -16.59
C PHE A 177 7.70 -0.89 -15.94
N GLY A 178 6.88 -0.61 -14.93
CA GLY A 178 6.15 -1.62 -14.17
C GLY A 178 5.37 -2.60 -15.06
N GLY A 179 4.57 -2.07 -15.99
CA GLY A 179 3.74 -2.94 -16.85
C GLY A 179 4.56 -3.83 -17.78
N GLY A 180 5.72 -3.33 -18.25
CA GLY A 180 6.66 -4.13 -19.05
C GLY A 180 7.33 -5.22 -18.22
N PHE A 181 7.72 -4.88 -16.99
CA PHE A 181 8.33 -5.79 -16.03
C PHE A 181 7.39 -6.94 -15.66
N ALA A 182 6.14 -6.62 -15.29
CA ALA A 182 5.10 -7.61 -14.97
C ALA A 182 4.88 -8.63 -16.09
N ARG A 183 4.78 -8.15 -17.34
CA ARG A 183 4.63 -9.02 -18.52
C ARG A 183 5.84 -9.93 -18.75
N ALA A 184 7.05 -9.42 -18.50
CA ALA A 184 8.27 -10.21 -18.62
C ALA A 184 8.35 -11.31 -17.55
N GLU A 185 7.97 -11.01 -16.29
CA GLU A 185 7.92 -12.01 -15.21
C GLU A 185 6.93 -13.14 -15.54
N ILE A 186 5.74 -12.81 -16.05
CA ILE A 186 4.73 -13.80 -16.45
C ILE A 186 5.29 -14.70 -17.58
N LYS A 187 5.87 -14.09 -18.63
CA LYS A 187 6.43 -14.85 -19.75
C LYS A 187 7.58 -15.77 -19.33
N GLY A 188 8.49 -15.28 -18.50
CA GLY A 188 9.61 -16.07 -17.97
C GLY A 188 9.16 -17.25 -17.11
N SER A 189 8.07 -17.09 -16.35
CA SER A 189 7.49 -18.17 -15.55
C SER A 189 6.91 -19.29 -16.41
N VAL A 190 6.19 -18.94 -17.49
CA VAL A 190 5.63 -19.91 -18.45
C VAL A 190 6.72 -20.65 -19.22
N GLU A 191 7.80 -19.97 -19.60
CA GLU A 191 8.93 -20.59 -20.31
C GLU A 191 9.80 -21.47 -19.40
N GLY A 192 9.88 -21.17 -18.10
CA GLY A 192 10.56 -21.99 -17.10
C GLY A 192 9.84 -23.32 -16.83
N GLU A 193 8.52 -23.28 -16.64
CA GLU A 193 7.69 -24.49 -16.42
C GLU A 193 7.71 -25.44 -17.63
N ALA A 194 7.83 -24.90 -18.85
CA ALA A 194 7.93 -25.70 -20.07
C ALA A 194 9.28 -26.46 -20.22
N ARG A 195 10.35 -25.98 -19.57
CA ARG A 195 11.68 -26.61 -19.63
C ARG A 195 11.90 -27.69 -18.59
N ASP A 196 11.20 -27.63 -17.46
CA ASP A 196 11.24 -28.69 -16.43
C ASP A 196 10.36 -29.91 -16.78
N CYS A 197 9.62 -29.85 -17.90
CA CYS A 197 8.76 -30.94 -18.40
C CYS A 197 9.38 -31.76 -19.55
N THR A 198 10.66 -31.58 -19.88
CA THR A 198 11.39 -32.31 -20.94
C THR A 198 12.65 -32.96 -20.42
#